data_AF-A0A8T4YYJ2-F1
#
_entry.id   AF-A0A8T4YYJ2-F1
#
_cell.length_a   1.000
_cell.length_b   1.000
_cell.length_c   1.000
_cell.angle_alpha   90.00
_cell.angle_beta   90.00
_cell.angle_gamma   90.00
#
_symmetry.space_group_name_H-M   'P 1'
#
loop_
_entity.id
_entity.type
_entity.pdbx_description
1 polymer ?
#
loop_
_entity_poly.entity_id
_entity_poly.type
_entity_poly.pdbx_seq_one_letter_code
_entity_poly.pdbx_strand_id
1 'polypeptide(L)'
;MAYLNAGADKEYVGVSEVASKSDVTLHNISRNNAFFKSWGFTEESEKEPGKYKLTREAADFAFAYKIDPNEASTRQRLRNILSKDEALMRFIERIKNESMDRNSVLIELPRVVGDLRADKVGLNAFLDLIAYAFQIDWLYTPIKPARKPTLTPEAKLPKPSVRKFEKKIMPKIAATFEPRANISINLTISPNITPEMLKEYIKALLRAYDEYAQERIEPE
;
A
#
# COMPACT_ATOMS: atom_id res chain seq x y z
N MET A 1 -6.92 10.88 0.48
CA MET A 1 -7.91 10.12 -0.31
C MET A 1 -9.00 9.45 0.53
N ALA A 2 -8.66 8.61 1.53
CA ALA A 2 -9.67 7.96 2.37
C ALA A 2 -10.63 8.96 3.05
N TYR A 3 -10.08 9.99 3.69
CA TYR A 3 -10.85 11.09 4.29
C TYR A 3 -11.74 11.83 3.29
N LEU A 4 -11.22 12.11 2.08
CA LEU A 4 -12.00 12.77 1.03
C LEU A 4 -13.21 11.93 0.62
N ASN A 5 -13.02 10.62 0.44
CA ASN A 5 -14.11 9.70 0.12
C ASN A 5 -15.14 9.57 1.25
N ALA A 6 -14.73 9.87 2.49
CA ALA A 6 -15.61 9.87 3.64
C ALA A 6 -16.44 11.15 3.80
N GLY A 7 -16.15 12.22 3.05
CA GLY A 7 -16.81 13.53 3.18
C GLY A 7 -16.08 14.52 4.11
N ALA A 8 -14.83 14.22 4.47
CA ALA A 8 -14.04 15.02 5.40
C ALA A 8 -13.60 16.39 4.85
N ASP A 9 -13.98 16.75 3.63
CA ASP A 9 -13.82 18.10 3.09
C ASP A 9 -14.86 19.07 3.69
N LYS A 10 -16.03 18.57 4.09
CA LYS A 10 -17.15 19.38 4.57
C LYS A 10 -17.28 19.34 6.09
N GLU A 11 -17.20 18.14 6.66
CA GLU A 11 -17.48 17.89 8.07
C GLU A 11 -16.39 17.05 8.75
N TYR A 12 -16.42 17.03 10.08
CA TYR A 12 -15.53 16.16 10.86
C TYR A 12 -16.07 14.74 10.84
N VAL A 13 -15.25 13.81 10.35
CA VAL A 13 -15.61 12.39 10.20
C VAL A 13 -14.82 11.52 11.16
N GLY A 14 -15.45 10.44 11.63
CA GLY A 14 -14.81 9.48 12.53
C GLY A 14 -13.89 8.51 11.81
N VAL A 15 -12.87 8.00 12.51
CA VAL A 15 -11.93 7.00 11.97
C VAL A 15 -12.64 5.76 11.42
N SER A 16 -13.67 5.27 12.12
CA SER A 16 -14.45 4.10 11.70
C SER A 16 -15.24 4.34 10.42
N GLU A 17 -15.72 5.56 10.22
CA GLU A 17 -16.45 5.95 9.00
C GLU A 17 -15.51 6.05 7.80
N VAL A 18 -14.30 6.55 8.01
CA VAL A 18 -13.25 6.59 6.99
C VAL A 18 -12.84 5.17 6.59
N ALA A 19 -12.70 4.28 7.56
CA ALA A 19 -12.37 2.88 7.33
C ALA A 19 -13.48 2.14 6.54
N SER A 20 -14.76 2.41 6.83
CA SER A 20 -15.86 1.73 6.13
C SER A 20 -16.05 2.21 4.68
N LYS A 21 -15.61 3.43 4.36
CA LYS A 21 -15.71 4.04 3.02
C LYS A 21 -14.41 3.97 2.20
N SER A 22 -13.38 3.26 2.68
CA SER A 22 -12.10 3.15 1.99
C SER A 22 -11.49 1.75 2.09
N ASP A 23 -10.48 1.48 1.26
CA ASP A 23 -9.74 0.20 1.30
C ASP A 23 -8.64 0.20 2.38
N VAL A 24 -8.62 1.19 3.27
CA VAL A 24 -7.60 1.36 4.32
C VAL A 24 -8.17 0.84 5.65
N THR A 25 -7.40 0.02 6.35
CA THR A 25 -7.82 -0.55 7.64
C THR A 25 -7.96 0.53 8.72
N LEU A 26 -8.92 0.35 9.63
CA LEU A 26 -9.12 1.22 10.80
C LEU A 26 -7.83 1.40 11.61
N HIS A 27 -7.06 0.32 11.76
CA HIS A 27 -5.78 0.31 12.43
C HIS A 27 -4.78 1.30 11.81
N ASN A 28 -4.64 1.25 10.48
CA ASN A 28 -3.73 2.14 9.75
C ASN A 28 -4.19 3.59 9.82
N ILE A 29 -5.51 3.86 9.73
CA ILE A 29 -6.01 5.23 9.82
C ILE A 29 -5.75 5.79 11.22
N SER A 30 -6.14 5.05 12.27
CA SER A 30 -5.98 5.48 13.67
C SER A 30 -4.53 5.83 14.01
N ARG A 31 -3.58 4.96 13.64
CA ARG A 31 -2.15 5.14 13.96
C ARG A 31 -1.48 6.29 13.22
N ASN A 32 -2.00 6.70 12.06
CA ASN A 32 -1.35 7.73 11.23
C ASN A 32 -2.05 9.08 11.29
N ASN A 33 -3.19 9.21 11.98
CA ASN A 33 -3.92 10.48 12.08
C ASN A 33 -3.14 11.57 12.80
N ALA A 34 -2.43 11.23 13.89
CA ALA A 34 -1.59 12.19 14.59
C ALA A 34 -0.48 12.74 13.68
N PHE A 35 0.08 11.87 12.85
CA PHE A 35 1.07 12.24 11.83
C PHE A 35 0.45 13.13 10.74
N PHE A 36 -0.68 12.76 10.14
CA PHE A 36 -1.33 13.61 9.13
C PHE A 36 -1.78 14.96 9.71
N LYS A 37 -2.13 15.01 11.01
CA LYS A 37 -2.41 16.24 11.74
C LYS A 37 -1.15 17.09 11.92
N SER A 38 -0.02 16.51 12.35
CA SER A 38 1.23 17.26 12.54
C SER A 38 1.74 17.90 11.24
N TRP A 39 1.46 17.25 10.11
CA TRP A 39 1.81 17.74 8.77
C TRP A 39 0.75 18.65 8.13
N GLY A 40 -0.34 18.99 8.84
CA GLY A 40 -1.37 19.91 8.35
C GLY A 40 -2.25 19.35 7.23
N PHE A 41 -2.30 18.03 7.06
CA PHE A 41 -3.24 17.39 6.14
C PHE A 41 -4.65 17.27 6.73
N THR A 42 -4.73 17.09 8.05
CA THR A 42 -5.99 16.95 8.78
C THR A 42 -6.03 17.80 10.03
N GLU A 43 -7.21 18.25 10.41
CA GLU A 43 -7.50 18.90 11.69
C GLU A 43 -8.41 17.99 12.51
N GLU A 44 -8.19 17.93 13.82
CA GLU A 44 -9.03 17.17 14.74
C GLU A 44 -10.05 18.11 15.37
N SER A 45 -11.29 17.64 15.55
CA SER A 45 -12.34 18.42 16.19
C SER A 45 -12.01 18.65 17.67
N GLU A 46 -12.03 19.91 18.10
CA GLU A 46 -11.92 20.26 19.52
C GLU A 46 -13.14 19.80 20.34
N LYS A 47 -14.31 19.70 19.69
CA LYS A 47 -15.57 19.31 20.34
C LYS A 47 -15.76 17.79 20.40
N GLU A 48 -15.22 17.08 19.40
CA GLU A 48 -15.40 15.64 19.24
C GLU A 48 -14.05 14.96 18.97
N PRO A 49 -13.27 14.68 20.02
CA PRO A 49 -11.97 14.03 19.89
C PRO A 49 -12.07 12.72 19.09
N GLY A 50 -11.08 12.46 18.22
CA GLY A 50 -11.09 11.30 17.34
C GLY A 50 -11.91 11.47 16.05
N LYS A 51 -12.53 12.64 15.82
CA LYS A 51 -13.04 13.03 14.50
C LYS A 51 -12.10 14.00 13.82
N TYR A 52 -11.88 13.80 12.53
CA TYR A 52 -10.93 14.55 11.74
C TYR A 52 -11.57 15.13 10.49
N LYS A 53 -11.08 16.29 10.06
CA LYS A 53 -11.45 16.97 8.84
C LYS A 53 -10.21 17.23 8.01
N LEU A 54 -10.31 17.20 6.68
CA LEU A 54 -9.22 17.65 5.81
C LEU A 54 -9.07 19.17 5.93
N THR A 55 -7.83 19.63 5.97
CA THR A 55 -7.55 21.06 5.77
C THR A 55 -7.96 21.46 4.36
N ARG A 56 -8.25 22.75 4.15
CA ARG A 56 -8.66 23.25 2.82
C ARG A 56 -7.63 22.91 1.74
N GLU A 57 -6.35 23.12 2.02
CA GLU A 57 -5.27 22.81 1.10
C GLU A 57 -5.17 21.31 0.79
N ALA A 58 -5.32 20.46 1.82
CA ALA A 58 -5.27 19.01 1.65
C ALA A 58 -6.48 18.46 0.89
N ALA A 59 -7.67 19.04 1.09
CA ALA A 59 -8.86 18.73 0.32
C ALA A 59 -8.69 19.13 -1.15
N ASP A 60 -8.22 20.35 -1.41
CA ASP A 60 -7.95 20.86 -2.76
C ASP A 60 -6.92 19.98 -3.49
N PHE A 61 -5.83 19.59 -2.81
CA PHE A 61 -4.86 18.64 -3.34
C PHE A 61 -5.51 17.28 -3.63
N ALA A 62 -6.26 16.71 -2.67
CA ALA A 62 -6.85 15.39 -2.83
C ALA A 62 -7.89 15.35 -3.96
N PHE A 63 -8.67 16.41 -4.15
CA PHE A 63 -9.57 16.55 -5.31
C PHE A 63 -8.79 16.60 -6.62
N ALA A 64 -7.76 17.44 -6.72
CA ALA A 64 -6.93 17.54 -7.92
C ALA A 64 -6.26 16.20 -8.25
N TYR A 65 -5.72 15.51 -7.24
CA TYR A 65 -5.10 14.19 -7.38
C TYR A 65 -6.10 13.11 -7.84
N LYS A 66 -7.37 13.22 -7.42
CA LYS A 66 -8.43 12.31 -7.86
C LYS A 66 -8.81 12.51 -9.34
N ILE A 67 -8.71 13.74 -9.84
CA ILE A 67 -9.04 14.11 -11.22
C ILE A 67 -7.87 13.78 -12.14
N ASP A 68 -6.71 14.39 -11.89
CA ASP A 68 -5.49 14.17 -12.67
C ASP A 68 -4.24 14.17 -11.75
N PRO A 69 -3.73 12.98 -11.42
CA PRO A 69 -2.51 12.83 -10.63
C PRO A 69 -1.24 13.14 -11.43
N ASN A 70 -1.28 13.35 -12.75
CA ASN A 70 -0.10 13.70 -13.53
C ASN A 70 0.02 15.21 -13.77
N GLU A 71 -1.01 15.97 -13.43
CA GLU A 71 -1.04 17.41 -13.61
C GLU A 71 0.04 18.11 -12.78
N ALA A 72 0.74 19.07 -13.39
CA ALA A 72 1.75 19.87 -12.70
C ALA A 72 1.15 20.70 -11.56
N SER A 73 -0.08 21.21 -11.73
CA SER A 73 -0.78 21.97 -10.69
C SER A 73 -1.11 21.11 -9.46
N THR A 74 -1.44 19.83 -9.66
CA THR A 74 -1.66 18.86 -8.57
C THR A 74 -0.39 18.67 -7.73
N ARG A 75 0.77 18.50 -8.38
CA ARG A 75 2.07 18.43 -7.68
C ARG A 75 2.37 19.73 -6.93
N GLN A 76 2.12 20.88 -7.56
CA GLN A 76 2.36 22.18 -6.93
C GLN A 76 1.51 22.38 -5.67
N ARG A 77 0.25 21.92 -5.65
CA ARG A 77 -0.60 21.96 -4.45
C ARG A 77 0.00 21.18 -3.30
N LEU A 78 0.47 19.96 -3.55
CA LEU A 78 1.15 19.15 -2.52
C LEU A 78 2.46 19.78 -2.06
N ARG A 79 3.24 20.32 -3.00
CA ARG A 79 4.48 21.04 -2.71
C ARG A 79 4.22 22.21 -1.76
N ASN A 80 3.16 22.99 -1.98
CA ASN A 80 2.81 24.10 -1.10
C ASN A 80 2.50 23.65 0.35
N ILE A 81 1.93 22.45 0.54
CA ILE A 81 1.70 21.88 1.88
C ILE A 81 3.03 21.48 2.52
N LEU A 82 3.87 20.73 1.79
CA LEU A 82 5.13 20.19 2.31
C LEU A 82 6.21 21.26 2.52
N SER A 83 6.24 22.30 1.69
CA SER A 83 7.22 23.39 1.77
C SER A 83 7.03 24.32 2.96
N LYS A 84 6.01 24.11 3.80
CA LYS A 84 5.84 24.84 5.07
C LYS A 84 6.90 24.46 6.10
N ASP A 85 7.49 23.27 5.98
CA ASP A 85 8.53 22.79 6.86
C ASP A 85 9.92 23.06 6.26
N GLU A 86 10.69 23.95 6.90
CA GLU A 86 12.03 24.31 6.43
C GLU A 86 13.04 23.16 6.53
N ALA A 87 12.92 22.30 7.55
CA ALA A 87 13.82 21.17 7.75
C ALA A 87 13.63 20.13 6.65
N LEU A 88 12.38 19.86 6.27
CA LEU A 88 12.03 19.01 5.14
C LEU A 88 12.59 19.57 3.83
N MET A 89 12.50 20.88 3.61
CA MET A 89 13.02 21.50 2.38
C MET A 89 14.54 21.34 2.25
N ARG A 90 15.30 21.61 3.32
CA ARG A 90 16.75 21.38 3.35
C ARG A 90 17.10 19.90 3.13
N PHE A 91 16.29 19.01 3.70
CA PHE A 91 16.47 17.58 3.52
C PHE A 91 16.24 17.16 2.07
N ILE A 92 15.22 17.68 1.40
CA ILE A 92 14.93 17.40 -0.01
C ILE A 92 16.08 17.88 -0.91
N GLU A 93 16.64 19.07 -0.64
CA GLU A 93 17.81 19.56 -1.37
C GLU A 93 19.00 18.61 -1.21
N ARG A 94 19.22 18.12 0.02
CA ARG A 94 20.25 17.11 0.30
C ARG A 94 20.00 15.80 -0.45
N ILE A 95 18.77 15.30 -0.46
CA ILE A 95 18.41 14.08 -1.20
C ILE A 95 18.78 14.21 -2.69
N LYS A 96 18.49 15.38 -3.29
CA LYS A 96 18.80 15.65 -4.70
C LYS A 96 20.30 15.77 -4.96
N ASN A 97 21.02 16.46 -4.08
CA ASN A 97 22.46 16.69 -4.25
C ASN A 97 23.28 15.40 -4.00
N GLU A 98 22.89 14.59 -3.03
CA GLU A 98 23.57 13.35 -2.64
C GLU A 98 23.06 12.11 -3.39
N SER A 99 22.03 12.25 -4.23
CA SER A 99 21.38 11.15 -4.95
C SER A 99 21.00 9.98 -4.02
N MET A 100 20.40 10.31 -2.87
CA MET A 100 20.08 9.31 -1.83
C MET A 100 19.03 8.31 -2.31
N ASP A 101 19.23 7.04 -1.95
CA ASP A 101 18.23 5.99 -2.17
C ASP A 101 17.13 6.00 -1.11
N ARG A 102 16.00 5.34 -1.41
CA ARG A 102 14.82 5.32 -0.54
C ARG A 102 15.07 4.79 0.87
N ASN A 103 15.95 3.80 1.03
CA ASN A 103 16.22 3.24 2.36
C ASN A 103 17.04 4.22 3.20
N SER A 104 18.02 4.89 2.58
CA SER A 104 18.77 5.96 3.23
C SER A 104 17.85 7.10 3.67
N VAL A 105 16.94 7.53 2.81
CA VAL A 105 15.96 8.59 3.14
C VAL A 105 15.03 8.17 4.29
N LEU A 106 14.57 6.92 4.31
CA LEU A 106 13.70 6.40 5.37
C LEU A 106 14.38 6.46 6.75
N ILE A 107 15.69 6.22 6.80
CA ILE A 107 16.48 6.23 8.05
C ILE A 107 16.76 7.66 8.50
N GLU A 108 17.04 8.56 7.56
CA GLU A 108 17.41 9.94 7.88
C GLU A 108 16.22 10.88 8.11
N LEU A 109 15.07 10.63 7.47
CA LEU A 109 13.91 11.52 7.58
C LEU A 109 13.48 11.78 9.04
N PRO A 110 13.36 10.77 9.93
CA PRO A 110 13.04 11.01 11.34
C PRO A 110 14.15 11.75 12.11
N ARG A 111 15.40 11.70 11.64
CA ARG A 111 16.52 12.43 12.28
C ARG A 111 16.46 13.92 11.97
N VAL A 112 15.91 14.28 10.81
CA VAL A 112 15.82 15.68 10.37
C VAL A 112 14.53 16.33 10.83
N VAL A 113 13.40 15.65 10.67
CA VAL A 113 12.08 16.22 10.96
C VAL A 113 11.56 15.84 12.35
N GLY A 114 12.30 14.97 13.06
CA GLY A 114 11.93 14.49 14.39
C GLY A 114 11.06 13.23 14.34
N ASP A 115 10.56 12.83 15.51
CA ASP A 115 9.71 11.65 15.65
C ASP A 115 8.39 11.83 14.89
N LEU A 116 8.30 11.17 13.74
CA LEU A 116 7.14 11.23 12.85
C LEU A 116 5.91 10.52 13.43
N ARG A 117 6.04 9.73 14.51
CA ARG A 117 4.92 9.01 15.15
C ARG A 117 3.96 8.36 14.15
N ALA A 118 4.52 7.81 13.07
CA ALA A 118 3.78 7.20 11.98
C ALA A 118 4.05 5.70 11.95
N ASP A 119 3.05 4.92 11.56
CA ASP A 119 3.25 3.51 11.25
C ASP A 119 4.01 3.39 9.92
N LYS A 120 4.60 2.22 9.65
CA LYS A 120 5.34 1.92 8.41
C LYS A 120 4.55 2.28 7.16
N VAL A 121 3.23 2.06 7.18
CA VAL A 121 2.33 2.39 6.06
C VAL A 121 2.25 3.91 5.84
N GLY A 122 2.07 4.70 6.90
CA GLY A 122 1.98 6.16 6.79
C GLY A 122 3.30 6.78 6.38
N LEU A 123 4.41 6.28 6.94
CA LEU A 123 5.75 6.73 6.58
C LEU A 123 6.07 6.46 5.10
N ASN A 124 5.74 5.27 4.58
CA ASN A 124 5.92 4.96 3.17
C ASN A 124 5.05 5.85 2.27
N ALA A 125 3.78 6.03 2.63
CA ALA A 125 2.90 6.93 1.89
C ALA A 125 3.42 8.37 1.88
N PHE A 126 4.04 8.81 2.97
CA PHE A 126 4.65 10.14 3.05
C PHE A 126 5.89 10.28 2.15
N LEU A 127 6.76 9.27 2.12
CA LEU A 127 7.86 9.24 1.15
C LEU A 127 7.33 9.29 -0.28
N ASP A 128 6.23 8.59 -0.58
CA ASP A 128 5.60 8.64 -1.91
C ASP A 128 5.02 10.03 -2.23
N LEU A 129 4.50 10.74 -1.23
CA LEU A 129 4.06 12.14 -1.39
C LEU A 129 5.24 13.08 -1.67
N ILE A 130 6.36 12.93 -0.94
CA ILE A 130 7.60 13.69 -1.21
C ILE A 130 8.10 13.38 -2.63
N ALA A 131 8.14 12.09 -2.98
CA ALA A 131 8.55 11.61 -4.29
C ALA A 131 7.80 12.32 -5.40
N TYR A 132 6.49 12.31 -5.25
CA TYR A 132 5.54 12.83 -6.21
C TYR A 132 5.61 14.35 -6.29
N ALA A 133 5.66 15.06 -5.16
CA ALA A 133 5.71 16.53 -5.13
C ALA A 133 7.00 17.10 -5.72
N PHE A 134 8.15 16.47 -5.41
CA PHE A 134 9.47 17.00 -5.75
C PHE A 134 10.13 16.31 -6.93
N GLN A 135 9.43 15.36 -7.55
CA GLN A 135 9.89 14.58 -8.70
C GLN A 135 11.26 13.94 -8.41
N ILE A 136 11.33 13.17 -7.34
CA ILE A 136 12.51 12.41 -6.95
C ILE A 136 12.40 11.00 -7.55
N ASP A 137 13.47 10.49 -8.14
CA ASP A 137 13.45 9.33 -9.06
C ASP A 137 13.34 7.95 -8.41
N TRP A 138 13.38 7.83 -7.08
CA TRP A 138 13.18 6.56 -6.36
C TRP A 138 11.89 5.78 -6.72
N LEU A 139 10.88 6.40 -7.35
CA LEU A 139 9.57 5.82 -7.65
C LEU A 139 8.86 6.52 -8.82
N TYR A 140 9.47 6.66 -9.99
CA TYR A 140 8.69 7.02 -11.18
C TYR A 140 7.85 5.83 -11.69
N THR A 141 6.98 5.30 -10.83
CA THR A 141 5.81 4.51 -11.21
C THR A 141 4.62 5.17 -10.53
N PRO A 142 3.82 5.97 -11.27
CA PRO A 142 2.61 6.55 -10.72
C PRO A 142 1.76 5.42 -10.13
N ILE A 143 1.49 5.49 -8.82
CA ILE A 143 0.51 4.63 -8.17
C ILE A 143 -0.84 5.02 -8.78
N LYS A 144 -1.19 4.38 -9.90
CA LYS A 144 -2.53 4.47 -10.46
C LYS A 144 -3.46 4.03 -9.33
N PRO A 145 -4.41 4.86 -8.89
CA PRO A 145 -5.44 4.36 -7.99
C PRO A 145 -6.09 3.18 -8.72
N ALA A 146 -6.11 2.02 -8.07
CA ALA A 146 -6.72 0.82 -8.60
C ALA A 146 -8.15 1.19 -9.03
N ARG A 147 -8.36 1.33 -10.35
CA ARG A 147 -9.69 1.50 -10.90
C ARG A 147 -10.44 0.25 -10.47
N LYS A 148 -11.46 0.43 -9.63
CA LYS A 148 -12.49 -0.58 -9.44
C LYS A 148 -12.93 -1.02 -10.84
N PRO A 149 -12.95 -2.32 -11.17
CA PRO A 149 -13.42 -2.76 -12.47
C PRO A 149 -14.85 -2.25 -12.64
N THR A 150 -15.01 -1.27 -13.54
CA THR A 150 -16.30 -0.81 -13.99
C THR A 150 -16.94 -2.00 -14.71
N LEU A 151 -17.88 -2.66 -14.05
CA LEU A 151 -18.80 -3.58 -14.70
C LEU A 151 -19.60 -2.77 -15.73
N THR A 152 -19.23 -2.88 -16.99
CA THR A 152 -20.07 -2.46 -18.10
C THR A 152 -21.30 -3.36 -18.14
N PRO A 153 -22.53 -2.81 -18.12
CA PRO A 153 -23.73 -3.58 -18.35
C PRO A 153 -24.14 -3.42 -19.82
N GLU A 154 -23.68 -4.30 -20.71
CA GLU A 154 -24.22 -4.35 -22.07
C GLU A 154 -24.53 -5.77 -22.56
N ALA A 155 -25.83 -5.92 -22.87
CA ALA A 155 -26.47 -6.76 -23.87
C ALA A 155 -26.44 -8.30 -23.75
N LYS A 156 -27.62 -8.81 -23.38
CA LYS A 156 -28.12 -10.17 -23.63
C LYS A 156 -28.18 -10.48 -25.13
N LEU A 157 -27.86 -11.71 -25.53
CA LEU A 157 -28.72 -12.63 -26.32
C LEU A 157 -28.07 -14.04 -26.41
N PRO A 158 -28.84 -15.14 -26.61
CA PRO A 158 -28.52 -16.46 -26.03
C PRO A 158 -28.43 -17.65 -27.03
N LYS A 159 -27.95 -18.80 -26.48
CA LYS A 159 -28.13 -20.24 -26.85
C LYS A 159 -27.05 -20.92 -27.72
N PRO A 160 -26.90 -22.28 -27.69
CA PRO A 160 -27.24 -23.25 -26.64
C PRO A 160 -26.14 -24.31 -26.30
N SER A 161 -26.24 -24.82 -25.07
CA SER A 161 -25.94 -26.17 -24.55
C SER A 161 -25.30 -27.24 -25.47
N VAL A 162 -24.15 -27.79 -25.04
CA VAL A 162 -23.95 -29.25 -24.88
C VAL A 162 -23.18 -29.53 -23.59
N ARG A 163 -23.80 -30.32 -22.70
CA ARG A 163 -23.19 -30.90 -21.50
C ARG A 163 -22.20 -32.00 -21.90
N LYS A 164 -20.97 -31.96 -21.37
CA LYS A 164 -20.21 -33.16 -21.01
C LYS A 164 -19.56 -32.94 -19.65
N PHE A 165 -20.00 -33.74 -18.68
CA PHE A 165 -19.30 -33.98 -17.43
C PHE A 165 -18.10 -34.87 -17.76
N GLU A 166 -16.89 -34.48 -17.37
CA GLU A 166 -15.87 -35.45 -16.92
C GLU A 166 -14.71 -34.76 -16.18
N LYS A 167 -14.63 -35.11 -14.88
CA LYS A 167 -13.49 -35.29 -13.97
C LYS A 167 -12.19 -34.45 -14.18
N LYS A 168 -11.87 -33.71 -13.11
CA LYS A 168 -10.57 -33.60 -12.40
C LYS A 168 -9.30 -33.76 -13.27
N ILE A 169 -8.47 -32.71 -13.31
CA ILE A 169 -7.06 -32.67 -12.86
C ILE A 169 -6.57 -31.21 -12.90
N MET A 170 -5.94 -30.78 -11.81
CA MET A 170 -5.33 -29.46 -11.59
C MET A 170 -3.94 -29.34 -12.27
N PRO A 171 -3.34 -28.12 -12.33
CA PRO A 171 -2.58 -27.65 -13.48
C PRO A 171 -1.12 -28.08 -13.49
N LYS A 172 -0.56 -28.25 -14.69
CA LYS A 172 0.88 -28.22 -14.92
C LYS A 172 1.38 -26.78 -14.75
N ILE A 173 2.02 -26.51 -13.62
CA ILE A 173 2.85 -25.33 -13.43
C ILE A 173 4.15 -25.61 -14.19
N ALA A 174 4.29 -25.04 -15.39
CA ALA A 174 5.58 -24.88 -16.01
C ALA A 174 6.29 -23.76 -15.24
N ALA A 175 7.26 -24.12 -14.41
CA ALA A 175 8.12 -23.13 -13.78
C ALA A 175 9.58 -23.53 -13.97
N THR A 176 10.20 -22.80 -14.90
CA THR A 176 11.64 -22.64 -14.96
C THR A 176 12.06 -21.88 -13.70
N PHE A 177 12.61 -22.58 -12.70
CA PHE A 177 13.17 -21.98 -11.49
C PHE A 177 14.68 -22.20 -11.47
N GLU A 178 15.41 -21.09 -11.55
CA GLU A 178 16.85 -21.00 -11.32
C GLU A 178 17.18 -21.17 -9.81
N PRO A 179 18.39 -21.64 -9.45
CA PRO A 179 18.67 -22.27 -8.15
C PRO A 179 18.99 -21.26 -7.02
N ARG A 180 18.34 -20.10 -6.98
CA ARG A 180 18.46 -19.12 -5.87
C ARG A 180 17.15 -18.40 -5.53
N ALA A 181 16.01 -19.07 -5.68
CA ALA A 181 14.72 -18.51 -5.31
C ALA A 181 14.43 -18.75 -3.81
N ASN A 182 14.28 -17.68 -3.04
CA ASN A 182 13.71 -17.74 -1.69
C ASN A 182 12.26 -18.25 -1.79
N ILE A 183 11.98 -19.46 -1.31
CA ILE A 183 10.65 -20.06 -1.37
C ILE A 183 9.82 -19.55 -0.20
N SER A 184 8.84 -18.68 -0.47
CA SER A 184 7.81 -18.29 0.50
C SER A 184 6.53 -19.11 0.24
N ILE A 185 6.19 -20.03 1.15
CA ILE A 185 4.98 -20.86 1.05
C ILE A 185 3.92 -20.31 2.02
N ASN A 186 2.78 -19.88 1.48
CA ASN A 186 1.61 -19.53 2.30
C ASN A 186 0.80 -20.79 2.59
N LEU A 187 0.86 -21.29 3.84
CA LEU A 187 -0.03 -22.37 4.30
C LEU A 187 -1.34 -21.79 4.83
N THR A 188 -2.46 -22.18 4.21
CA THR A 188 -3.79 -21.95 4.77
C THR A 188 -4.14 -23.10 5.72
N ILE A 189 -3.96 -22.88 7.02
CA ILE A 189 -4.23 -23.89 8.05
C ILE A 189 -5.70 -23.82 8.46
N SER A 190 -6.41 -24.93 8.35
CA SER A 190 -7.78 -25.05 8.87
C SER A 190 -7.76 -25.27 10.39
N PRO A 191 -8.71 -24.70 11.16
CA PRO A 191 -8.69 -24.70 12.63
C PRO A 191 -8.87 -26.08 13.30
N ASN A 192 -9.11 -27.14 12.51
CA ASN A 192 -9.26 -28.52 13.00
C ASN A 192 -7.93 -29.31 13.00
N ILE A 193 -6.81 -28.69 12.65
CA ILE A 193 -5.49 -29.34 12.60
C ILE A 193 -4.78 -29.10 13.92
N THR A 194 -4.37 -30.17 14.60
CA THR A 194 -3.60 -30.06 15.85
C THR A 194 -2.15 -29.62 15.57
N PRO A 195 -1.49 -28.94 16.52
CA PRO A 195 -0.10 -28.51 16.37
C PRO A 195 0.88 -29.66 16.05
N GLU A 196 0.61 -30.86 16.56
CA GLU A 196 1.40 -32.06 16.32
C GLU A 196 1.33 -32.49 14.86
N MET A 197 0.13 -32.48 14.27
CA MET A 197 -0.07 -32.80 12.86
C MET A 197 0.56 -31.76 11.93
N LEU A 198 0.51 -30.49 12.29
CA LEU A 198 1.17 -29.42 11.52
C LEU A 198 2.69 -29.62 11.50
N LYS A 199 3.28 -30.01 12.63
CA LYS A 199 4.71 -30.29 12.75
C LYS A 199 5.13 -31.47 11.87
N GLU A 200 4.33 -32.55 11.83
CA GLU A 200 4.58 -33.68 10.94
C GLU A 200 4.45 -33.30 9.47
N TYR A 201 3.45 -32.50 9.12
CA TYR A 201 3.23 -32.03 7.74
C TYR A 201 4.40 -31.17 7.23
N ILE A 202 4.87 -30.22 8.04
CA ILE A 202 6.04 -29.39 7.70
C ILE A 202 7.30 -30.26 7.57
N LYS A 203 7.49 -31.23 8.46
CA LYS A 203 8.63 -32.14 8.42
C LYS A 203 8.62 -33.02 7.17
N ALA A 204 7.45 -33.49 6.75
CA ALA A 204 7.29 -34.25 5.51
C ALA A 204 7.59 -33.40 4.27
N LEU A 205 7.14 -32.14 4.26
CA LEU A 205 7.37 -31.21 3.16
C LEU A 205 8.86 -30.85 3.02
N LEU A 206 9.56 -30.63 4.13
CA LEU A 206 11.02 -30.40 4.12
C LEU A 206 11.80 -31.62 3.62
N ARG A 207 11.42 -32.83 4.05
CA ARG A 207 12.05 -34.07 3.55
C ARG A 207 11.84 -34.27 2.05
N ALA A 208 10.62 -34.03 1.56
CA ALA A 208 10.33 -34.13 0.13
C ALA A 208 11.12 -33.09 -0.69
N TYR A 209 11.38 -31.90 -0.12
CA TYR A 209 12.24 -30.90 -0.74
C TYR A 209 13.71 -31.36 -0.78
N ASP A 210 14.22 -31.90 0.33
CA ASP A 210 15.59 -32.42 0.40
C ASP A 210 15.81 -33.61 -0.54
N GLU A 211 14.85 -34.54 -0.63
CA GLU A 211 14.87 -35.67 -1.57
C GLU A 211 14.86 -35.18 -3.03
N TYR A 212 13.99 -34.22 -3.37
CA TYR A 212 13.96 -33.61 -4.71
C TYR A 212 15.25 -32.84 -5.05
N ALA A 213 15.91 -32.24 -4.06
CA ALA A 213 17.19 -31.57 -4.24
C ALA A 213 18.33 -32.57 -4.45
N GLN A 214 18.28 -33.74 -3.79
CA GLN A 214 19.27 -34.82 -3.94
C GLN A 214 19.13 -35.57 -5.27
N GLU A 215 17.91 -35.84 -5.75
CA GLU A 215 17.67 -36.47 -7.07
C GLU A 215 18.21 -35.64 -8.26
N ARG A 216 18.50 -34.34 -8.06
CA ARG A 216 19.14 -33.49 -9.07
C ARG A 216 20.67 -33.52 -9.08
N ILE A 217 21.31 -34.16 -8.10
CA ILE A 217 22.78 -34.18 -7.96
C ILE A 217 23.42 -35.49 -8.45
N GLU A 218 22.63 -36.56 -8.65
CA GLU A 218 23.12 -37.79 -9.28
C GLU A 218 22.45 -38.05 -10.65
N PRO A 219 23.09 -37.64 -11.76
CA PRO A 219 23.10 -38.41 -12.98
C PRO A 219 24.38 -39.30 -13.01
N GLU A 220 24.24 -40.51 -13.56
CA GLU A 220 25.28 -41.53 -13.80
C GLU A 220 26.69 -41.02 -14.14
#